data_AF-A0A2H0HSR7-F1
#
_entry.id   AF-A0A2H0HSR7-F1
#
_cell.length_a   1.000
_cell.length_b   1.000
_cell.length_c   1.000
_cell.angle_alpha   90.00
_cell.angle_beta   90.00
_cell.angle_gamma   90.00
#
_symmetry.space_group_name_H-M   'P 1'
#
loop_
_entity.id
_entity.type
_entity.pdbx_description
1 polymer ?
#
loop_
_entity_poly.entity_id
_entity_poly.type
_entity_poly.pdbx_seq_one_letter_code
_entity_poly.pdbx_strand_id
1 'polypeptide(L)' 'MSHWPSCKARRVLAALLHSGWQIKRQSGLHRTLSRDGWPDYVFAFHDGDEIDPRMLNRIARHTGLRAQDG' A
#
# COMPACT_ATOMS: atom_id res chain seq x y z
N MET A 1 6.47 14.13 -12.77
CA MET A 1 5.90 12.77 -12.56
C MET A 1 6.87 12.02 -11.66
N SER A 2 6.48 11.73 -10.43
CA SER A 2 7.29 10.87 -9.55
C SER A 2 7.30 9.46 -10.13
N HIS A 3 8.41 9.07 -10.77
CA HIS A 3 8.65 7.70 -11.19
C HIS A 3 8.75 6.84 -9.93
N TRP A 4 7.75 5.99 -9.70
CA TRP A 4 7.84 4.95 -8.70
C TRP A 4 8.75 3.85 -9.26
N PRO A 5 9.89 3.51 -8.64
CA PRO A 5 10.56 2.27 -8.99
C PRO A 5 9.67 1.08 -8.57
N SER A 6 9.85 -0.05 -9.25
CA SER A 6 9.21 -1.30 -8.83
C SER A 6 9.66 -1.65 -7.40
N CYS A 7 8.71 -1.97 -6.53
CA CYS A 7 8.98 -2.18 -5.09
C CYS A 7 8.35 -3.46 -4.58
N LYS A 8 8.99 -4.11 -3.60
CA LYS A 8 8.40 -5.27 -2.92
C LYS A 8 7.15 -4.86 -2.15
N ALA A 9 6.09 -5.66 -2.26
CA ALA A 9 4.82 -5.44 -1.60
C ALA A 9 4.96 -5.25 -0.08
N ARG A 10 5.87 -6.00 0.57
CA ARG A 10 6.17 -5.81 1.99
C ARG A 10 6.61 -4.39 2.35
N ARG A 11 7.36 -3.71 1.46
CA ARG A 11 7.82 -2.33 1.68
C ARG A 11 6.65 -1.37 1.56
N VAL A 12 5.80 -1.57 0.56
CA VAL A 12 4.58 -0.76 0.35
C VAL A 12 3.64 -0.89 1.54
N LEU A 13 3.42 -2.10 2.04
CA LEU A 13 2.62 -2.32 3.24
C LEU A 13 3.22 -1.61 4.45
N ALA A 14 4.54 -1.73 4.68
CA ALA A 14 5.22 -1.05 5.78
C ALA A 14 5.07 0.49 5.68
N ALA A 15 5.20 1.05 4.47
CA ALA A 15 5.05 2.48 4.24
C ALA A 15 3.61 2.97 4.47
N LEU A 16 2.60 2.18 4.08
CA LEU A 16 1.20 2.45 4.39
C LEU A 16 0.97 2.48 5.90
N LEU A 17 1.47 1.48 6.62
CA LEU A 17 1.34 1.41 8.08
C LEU A 17 2.03 2.59 8.76
N HIS A 18 3.22 2.98 8.30
CA HIS A 18 3.94 4.15 8.79
C HIS A 18 3.19 5.46 8.53
N SER A 19 2.46 5.54 7.41
CA SER A 19 1.63 6.70 7.04
C SER A 19 0.33 6.83 7.85
N GLY A 20 0.11 5.95 8.83
CA GLY A 20 -1.07 5.95 9.69
C GLY A 20 -2.21 5.05 9.21
N TRP A 21 -1.98 4.19 8.22
CA TRP A 21 -2.91 3.09 7.94
C TRP A 21 -2.77 2.00 8.99
N GLN A 22 -3.86 1.32 9.30
CA GLN A 22 -3.89 0.23 10.28
C GLN A 22 -4.55 -1.00 9.67
N ILE A 23 -4.09 -2.19 10.05
CA ILE A 23 -4.74 -3.44 9.63
C ILE A 23 -6.06 -3.58 10.41
N LYS A 24 -7.18 -3.40 9.71
CA LYS A 24 -8.53 -3.58 10.28
C LYS A 24 -8.93 -5.05 10.36
N ARG A 25 -8.60 -5.81 9.32
CA ARG A 25 -8.82 -7.26 9.24
C ARG A 25 -7.82 -7.90 8.29
N GLN A 26 -7.51 -9.16 8.53
CA GLN A 26 -6.73 -9.98 7.62
C GLN A 26 -7.45 -11.31 7.39
N SER A 27 -7.59 -11.70 6.12
CA SER A 27 -8.14 -12.99 5.71
C SER A 27 -7.23 -13.58 4.65
N GLY A 28 -6.54 -14.66 5.01
CA GLY A 28 -5.46 -15.21 4.21
C GLY A 28 -4.41 -14.14 3.89
N LEU A 29 -4.24 -13.88 2.59
CA LEU A 29 -3.25 -12.96 2.03
C LEU A 29 -3.79 -11.53 1.89
N HIS A 30 -5.10 -11.34 2.05
CA HIS A 30 -5.71 -10.03 1.91
C HIS A 30 -5.76 -9.33 3.26
N ARG A 31 -5.23 -8.11 3.30
CA ARG A 31 -5.27 -7.22 4.47
C ARG A 31 -6.17 -6.04 4.12
N THR A 32 -7.26 -5.84 4.88
CA THR A 32 -8.01 -4.58 4.77
C THR A 32 -7.41 -3.59 5.73
N LEU A 33 -7.02 -2.44 5.19
CA LEU A 33 -6.43 -1.32 5.89
C LEU A 33 -7.50 -0.25 6.11
N SER A 34 -7.45 0.41 7.25
CA SER A 34 -8.28 1.59 7.55
C SER A 34 -7.41 2.74 8.04
N ARG A 35 -7.85 3.95 7.74
CA ARG A 35 -7.26 5.19 8.24
C ARG A 35 -8.39 6.18 8.48
N ASP A 36 -8.33 6.92 9.58
CA ASP A 36 -9.37 7.90 9.90
C ASP A 36 -9.52 8.94 8.78
N GLY A 37 -10.78 9.23 8.41
CA GLY A 37 -11.10 10.09 7.27
C GLY A 37 -10.87 9.50 5.88
N TRP A 38 -10.49 8.22 5.77
CA TRP A 38 -10.30 7.52 4.48
C TRP A 38 -11.19 6.27 4.36
N PRO A 39 -11.62 5.90 3.14
CA PRO A 39 -12.27 4.61 2.90
C PRO A 39 -11.33 3.44 3.20
N ASP A 40 -11.90 2.30 3.61
CA ASP A 40 -11.15 1.05 3.76
C ASP A 40 -10.46 0.68 2.43
N TYR A 41 -9.20 0.25 2.52
CA TYR A 41 -8.40 -0.15 1.38
C TYR A 41 -7.98 -1.62 1.49
N VAL A 42 -8.23 -2.43 0.46
CA VAL A 42 -7.84 -3.85 0.46
C VAL A 42 -6.48 -4.00 -0.20
N PHE A 43 -5.47 -4.38 0.59
CA PHE A 43 -4.13 -4.75 0.13
C PHE A 43 -4.07 -6.26 -0.07
N ALA A 44 -4.01 -6.70 -1.33
CA ALA A 44 -4.11 -8.11 -1.73
C ALA A 44 -2.82 -8.59 -2.43
N PHE A 45 -1.67 -8.39 -1.77
CA PHE A 45 -0.36 -8.81 -2.26
C PHE A 45 0.35 -9.67 -1.23
N HIS A 46 1.12 -10.65 -1.69
CA HIS A 46 2.05 -11.40 -0.85
C HIS A 46 3.28 -10.57 -0.57
N ASP A 47 3.94 -10.79 0.57
CA ASP A 47 5.12 -10.01 0.97
C ASP A 47 6.29 -10.10 -0.04
N GLY A 48 6.36 -11.18 -0.83
CA GLY A 48 7.36 -11.43 -1.87
C GLY A 48 7.04 -10.80 -3.24
N ASP A 49 5.80 -10.36 -3.45
CA ASP A 49 5.34 -9.81 -4.72
C ASP A 49 6.07 -8.51 -5.04
N GLU A 50 6.28 -8.28 -6.33
CA GLU A 50 6.79 -7.01 -6.83
C GLU A 50 5.64 -6.19 -7.39
N ILE A 51 5.51 -4.95 -6.92
CA ILE A 51 4.47 -4.03 -7.34
C ILE A 51 5.08 -3.10 -8.37
N ASP A 52 4.56 -3.18 -9.59
CA ASP A 52 5.00 -2.36 -10.68
C ASP A 52 4.65 -0.86 -10.48
N PRO A 53 5.34 0.06 -11.19
CA PRO A 53 5.10 1.50 -11.06
C PRO A 53 3.66 1.95 -11.32
N ARG A 54 2.94 1.28 -12.21
CA ARG A 54 1.55 1.61 -12.54
C ARG A 54 0.61 1.22 -11.41
N MET A 55 0.83 0.05 -10.80
CA MET A 55 0.09 -0.38 -9.64
C MET A 55 0.43 0.47 -8.40
N LEU A 56 1.70 0.82 -8.19
CA LEU A 56 2.11 1.76 -7.13
C LEU A 56 1.40 3.11 -7.25
N ASN A 57 1.30 3.66 -8.47
CA ASN A 57 0.56 4.90 -8.70
C ASN A 57 -0.93 4.75 -8.35
N ARG A 58 -1.53 3.58 -8.62
CA ARG A 58 -2.92 3.32 -8.22
C ARG A 58 -3.06 3.25 -6.70
N ILE A 59 -2.15 2.57 -6.01
CA ILE A 59 -2.12 2.49 -4.54
C ILE A 59 -1.99 3.91 -3.95
N ALA A 60 -1.03 4.70 -4.44
CA ALA A 60 -0.79 6.07 -4.00
C ALA A 60 -2.05 6.95 -4.10
N ARG A 61 -2.78 6.85 -5.22
CA ARG A 61 -4.04 7.60 -5.41
C ARG A 61 -5.13 7.24 -4.41
N HIS A 62 -5.21 5.99 -3.97
CA HIS A 62 -6.23 5.54 -3.01
C HIS A 62 -5.82 5.72 -1.55
N THR A 63 -4.51 5.76 -1.27
CA THR A 63 -3.99 5.70 0.10
C THR A 63 -3.29 6.98 0.56
N GLY A 64 -3.02 7.89 -0.37
CA GLY A 64 -2.23 9.10 -0.13
C GLY A 64 -0.73 8.84 0.00
N LEU A 65 -0.25 7.62 -0.27
CA LEU A 65 1.17 7.25 -0.21
C LEU A 65 1.99 8.09 -1.20
N ARG A 66 3.17 8.59 -0.78
CA ARG A 66 4.04 9.41 -1.64
C ARG A 66 5.26 8.62 -2.09
N ALA A 67 5.79 8.93 -3.27
CA ALA A 67 6.90 8.21 -3.88
C ALA A 67 8.21 8.26 -3.07
N GLN A 68 8.30 9.18 -2.11
CA GLN A 68 9.45 9.33 -1.23
C GLN A 68 9.42 8.35 -0.04
N ASP A 69 8.32 7.62 0.15
CA ASP A 69 8.11 6.72 1.30
C ASP A 69 8.54 5.25 1.01
N GLY A 70 9.13 4.97 -0.17
CA GLY A 70 9.43 3.63 -0.68
C GLY A 70 10.90 3.21 -0.67
#